data_AF-A0A6C0LGJ6-F1
#
_entry.id   AF-A0A6C0LGJ6-F1
#
_cell.length_a   1.000
_cell.length_b   1.000
_cell.length_c   1.000
_cell.angle_alpha   90.00
_cell.angle_beta   90.00
_cell.angle_gamma   90.00
#
_symmetry.space_group_name_H-M   'P 1'
#
loop_
_entity.id
_entity.type
_entity.pdbx_description
1 polymer ?
#
loop_
_entity_poly.entity_id
_entity_poly.type
_entity_poly.pdbx_seq_one_letter_code
_entity_poly.pdbx_strand_id
1 'polypeptide(L)'
;MGGGSSRIENRSFECSNPKYNKIRKTPLTFNRLNHVRCIFFTQESYDANYHIPKSTLSETFVSTLNNLENDIEIKIQEVYNKVSSIAPAKILNPIYVAFARTLEYNGSIFDDPNLKKIEVNFPNNNYSLAIKDFMNSYLDKMKNPDLNKKYMKMPMNSYTFVNNRLKVIIYFPFMTADYKYITNFKDIINSSSFFTKVLLDTEFNGLPDVNTFNEAKERAKLQKSKSLTPEVIDYAMNKMKEADNTNFRYSDDLLYLCNEGGCLSESGGEDFNTLLPSLASNDADNDNVAIKMSPFLPNKCLAQTFRYKCGVLGTDNNNKSLPDLMKAEEIIKYLTTSLRKYIINEKCTLEKTDKIRDFCDREADKEIKIQQTPVDIINYTFSYQLRKQFDSDLNKGNVNHYSKDYSINIIKELMFLRNKYPGIQEIVFPLYVYDSTNNNLTIDPPWGSLFITSDHVFSYNENIVSTKFSFNNKYYLKMNSRGQITVNYTSNKQIYYYLNVIEYNSPLSMSFSSNISIIHKNAKNGNHETKQITKINLVIKDEKHREPYDFYINDEGKIRVFANGFIDATDKAFINFIDKKIIEQETYGSEYSSGFFNSYNEIDKTKINSEDAIYYDDENNKQLFNYSSK
;
A
#
# COMPACT_ATOMS: atom_id res chain seq x y z
N MET A 1 1.17 -10.26 -26.99
CA MET A 1 1.25 -8.87 -26.50
C MET A 1 2.72 -8.49 -26.51
N GLY A 2 3.14 -7.76 -27.54
CA GLY A 2 4.55 -7.49 -27.82
C GLY A 2 5.15 -6.49 -26.85
N GLY A 3 6.20 -6.91 -26.13
CA GLY A 3 7.00 -6.03 -25.27
C GLY A 3 7.79 -5.02 -26.11
N GLY A 4 7.26 -3.80 -26.19
CA GLY A 4 8.03 -2.61 -26.54
C GLY A 4 8.93 -2.25 -25.35
N SER A 5 10.24 -2.22 -25.60
CA SER A 5 11.23 -1.78 -24.62
C SER A 5 11.55 -0.34 -24.98
N SER A 6 10.98 0.62 -24.27
CA SER A 6 11.37 2.02 -24.39
C SER A 6 12.86 2.13 -24.05
N ARG A 7 13.72 2.26 -25.04
CA ARG A 7 15.16 2.45 -24.79
C ARG A 7 15.33 3.77 -24.05
N ILE A 8 15.79 3.68 -22.81
CA ILE A 8 16.23 4.79 -21.97
C ILE A 8 17.72 5.02 -22.29
N GLU A 9 18.12 6.27 -22.53
CA GLU A 9 19.52 6.61 -22.79
C GLU A 9 20.37 6.60 -21.49
N ASN A 10 21.57 6.02 -21.57
CA ASN A 10 22.48 5.79 -20.43
C ASN A 10 23.33 7.04 -20.08
N ARG A 11 23.21 7.60 -18.87
CA ARG A 11 24.18 8.56 -18.32
C ARG A 11 24.30 8.49 -16.79
N SER A 12 25.54 8.58 -16.27
CA SER A 12 25.80 8.79 -14.85
C SER A 12 25.35 10.19 -14.45
N PHE A 13 24.58 10.29 -13.35
CA PHE A 13 24.07 11.54 -12.86
C PHE A 13 24.96 12.10 -11.73
N GLU A 14 25.73 13.14 -12.01
CA GLU A 14 26.47 13.91 -11.00
C GLU A 14 25.83 15.30 -10.85
N CYS A 15 25.36 15.61 -9.64
CA CYS A 15 24.85 16.94 -9.34
C CYS A 15 26.05 17.85 -9.04
N SER A 16 26.26 18.87 -9.86
CA SER A 16 27.32 19.86 -9.63
C SER A 16 26.93 20.89 -8.58
N ASN A 17 25.62 21.10 -8.36
CA ASN A 17 25.11 22.11 -7.44
C ASN A 17 25.13 21.64 -5.97
N PRO A 18 25.99 22.23 -5.10
CA PRO A 18 26.13 21.81 -3.71
C PRO A 18 24.83 21.87 -2.91
N LYS A 19 23.88 22.73 -3.31
CA LYS A 19 22.55 22.86 -2.68
C LYS A 19 21.78 21.55 -2.71
N TYR A 20 21.99 20.73 -3.73
CA TYR A 20 21.24 19.50 -3.93
C TYR A 20 22.06 18.25 -3.61
N ASN A 21 23.41 18.31 -3.56
CA ASN A 21 24.35 17.17 -3.41
C ASN A 21 24.14 16.19 -2.24
N LYS A 22 23.15 16.40 -1.37
CA LYS A 22 22.84 15.50 -0.25
C LYS A 22 21.57 14.72 -0.55
N ILE A 23 21.70 13.62 -1.29
CA ILE A 23 20.65 12.61 -1.38
C ILE A 23 20.62 11.81 -0.08
N ARG A 24 19.48 11.76 0.58
CA ARG A 24 19.28 10.83 1.68
C ARG A 24 18.94 9.43 1.12
N LYS A 25 19.92 8.52 1.20
CA LYS A 25 19.77 7.12 0.74
C LYS A 25 19.13 6.20 1.79
N THR A 26 19.06 6.64 3.04
CA THR A 26 18.52 5.89 4.16
C THR A 26 17.37 6.64 4.83
N PRO A 27 16.33 5.95 5.33
CA PRO A 27 15.20 6.59 5.98
C PRO A 27 15.60 7.54 7.11
N LEU A 28 14.70 8.46 7.46
CA LEU A 28 14.84 9.28 8.68
C LEU A 28 14.93 8.36 9.90
N THR A 29 15.84 8.70 10.80
CA THR A 29 16.10 7.95 12.03
C THR A 29 15.47 8.69 13.19
N PHE A 30 14.82 7.94 14.07
CA PHE A 30 14.13 8.43 15.25
C PHE A 30 14.50 7.53 16.43
N ASN A 31 14.21 7.96 17.66
CA ASN A 31 14.53 7.18 18.86
C ASN A 31 13.50 6.08 19.12
N ARG A 32 12.23 6.35 18.82
CA ARG A 32 11.08 5.47 19.09
C ARG A 32 10.34 5.04 17.83
N LEU A 33 10.84 5.34 16.65
CA LEU A 33 10.23 4.92 15.39
C LEU A 33 11.24 4.10 14.59
N ASN A 34 10.92 2.83 14.39
CA ASN A 34 11.71 1.92 13.58
C ASN A 34 11.12 1.85 12.17
N HIS A 35 11.92 2.21 11.16
CA HIS A 35 11.45 2.23 9.78
C HIS A 35 11.07 0.82 9.32
N VAL A 36 9.89 0.68 8.74
CA VAL A 36 9.39 -0.56 8.17
C VAL A 36 9.58 -0.55 6.66
N ARG A 37 8.93 0.39 5.96
CA ARG A 37 8.99 0.52 4.50
C ARG A 37 8.39 1.84 4.02
N CYS A 38 8.52 2.11 2.72
CA CYS A 38 7.78 3.16 2.03
C CYS A 38 6.43 2.64 1.51
N ILE A 39 5.43 3.51 1.54
CA ILE A 39 4.10 3.30 0.96
C ILE A 39 3.85 4.35 -0.11
N PHE A 40 3.36 3.92 -1.26
CA PHE A 40 3.13 4.77 -2.43
C PHE A 40 1.66 4.71 -2.85
N PHE A 41 1.02 5.88 -2.99
CA PHE A 41 -0.38 6.00 -3.38
C PHE A 41 -0.54 6.86 -4.63
N THR A 42 -1.50 6.50 -5.48
CA THR A 42 -2.03 7.42 -6.49
C THR A 42 -2.92 8.47 -5.81
N GLN A 43 -3.09 9.65 -6.42
CA GLN A 43 -4.02 10.64 -5.87
C GLN A 43 -5.43 10.08 -5.68
N GLU A 44 -5.93 9.29 -6.64
CA GLU A 44 -7.26 8.67 -6.56
C GLU A 44 -7.38 7.71 -5.36
N SER A 45 -6.36 6.88 -5.13
CA SER A 45 -6.36 5.95 -3.99
C SER A 45 -6.30 6.68 -2.64
N TYR A 46 -5.61 7.82 -2.59
CA TYR A 46 -5.55 8.66 -1.40
C TYR A 46 -6.89 9.35 -1.15
N ASP A 47 -7.50 9.94 -2.18
CA ASP A 47 -8.82 10.58 -2.11
C ASP A 47 -9.93 9.59 -1.72
N ALA A 48 -9.79 8.32 -2.13
CA ALA A 48 -10.66 7.22 -1.73
C ALA A 48 -10.40 6.69 -0.30
N ASN A 49 -9.46 7.29 0.44
CA ASN A 49 -9.04 6.90 1.79
C ASN A 49 -8.52 5.45 1.90
N TYR A 50 -7.92 4.90 0.85
CA TYR A 50 -7.36 3.54 0.91
C TYR A 50 -6.18 3.42 1.87
N HIS A 51 -5.56 4.53 2.22
CA HIS A 51 -4.50 4.62 3.23
C HIS A 51 -5.02 4.52 4.67
N ILE A 52 -6.34 4.59 4.90
CA ILE A 52 -6.97 4.49 6.23
C ILE A 52 -7.83 3.21 6.27
N PRO A 53 -7.50 2.20 7.09
CA PRO A 53 -8.32 1.00 7.19
C PRO A 53 -9.67 1.31 7.85
N LYS A 54 -10.77 0.90 7.21
CA LYS A 54 -12.14 1.19 7.69
C LYS A 54 -12.50 0.48 9.01
N SER A 55 -11.87 -0.65 9.31
CA SER A 55 -12.21 -1.51 10.45
C SER A 55 -11.35 -1.26 11.69
N THR A 56 -10.31 -0.42 11.59
CA THR A 56 -9.37 -0.16 12.68
C THR A 56 -9.35 1.30 13.07
N LEU A 57 -9.03 1.58 14.33
CA LEU A 57 -8.75 2.92 14.81
C LEU A 57 -7.52 3.48 14.07
N SER A 58 -7.66 4.71 13.58
CA SER A 58 -6.56 5.49 13.04
C SER A 58 -6.70 6.93 13.52
N GLU A 59 -5.61 7.50 14.03
CA GLU A 59 -5.57 8.88 14.50
C GLU A 59 -4.76 9.72 13.50
N THR A 60 -5.36 10.78 12.97
CA THR A 60 -4.72 11.63 11.96
C THR A 60 -4.58 13.04 12.47
N PHE A 61 -3.37 13.60 12.39
CA PHE A 61 -3.08 14.96 12.88
C PHE A 61 -1.94 15.61 12.09
N VAL A 62 -1.65 16.85 12.44
CA VAL A 62 -0.56 17.65 11.85
C VAL A 62 0.55 17.78 12.89
N SER A 63 1.79 17.61 12.45
CA SER A 63 2.98 17.71 13.29
C SER A 63 4.12 18.42 12.53
N THR A 64 5.31 18.49 13.12
CA THR A 64 6.55 18.89 12.46
C THR A 64 7.62 17.84 12.71
N LEU A 65 8.64 17.78 11.85
CA LEU A 65 9.67 16.76 11.99
C LEU A 65 10.37 16.76 13.37
N ASN A 66 10.55 17.93 13.98
CA ASN A 66 11.22 18.06 15.27
C ASN A 66 10.34 17.63 16.46
N ASN A 67 9.01 17.73 16.33
CA ASN A 67 8.05 17.38 17.39
C ASN A 67 7.37 16.04 17.15
N LEU A 68 7.69 15.35 16.06
CA LEU A 68 6.96 14.17 15.59
C LEU A 68 6.80 13.09 16.68
N GLU A 69 7.89 12.70 17.33
CA GLU A 69 7.85 11.65 18.36
C GLU A 69 7.00 12.07 19.57
N ASN A 70 7.15 13.31 20.03
CA ASN A 70 6.37 13.84 21.15
C ASN A 70 4.87 13.91 20.84
N ASP A 71 4.50 14.38 19.65
CA ASP A 71 3.09 14.48 19.26
C ASP A 71 2.47 13.07 19.08
N ILE A 72 3.24 12.09 18.59
CA ILE A 72 2.82 10.68 18.54
C ILE A 72 2.57 10.13 19.94
N GLU A 73 3.49 10.38 20.88
CA GLU A 73 3.36 9.92 22.26
C GLU A 73 2.11 10.50 22.95
N ILE A 74 1.85 11.80 22.76
CA ILE A 74 0.63 12.45 23.27
C ILE A 74 -0.62 11.76 22.72
N LYS A 75 -0.65 11.47 21.41
CA LYS A 75 -1.80 10.80 20.79
C LYS A 75 -1.99 9.37 21.27
N ILE A 76 -0.90 8.61 21.46
CA ILE A 76 -0.97 7.26 22.05
C ILE A 76 -1.49 7.34 23.50
N GLN A 77 -1.07 8.33 24.29
CA GLN A 77 -1.56 8.55 25.65
C GLN A 77 -3.05 8.89 25.67
N GLU A 78 -3.53 9.74 24.76
CA GLU A 78 -4.95 10.06 24.61
C GLU A 78 -5.80 8.82 24.30
N VAL A 79 -5.32 7.97 23.37
CA VAL A 79 -5.97 6.69 23.04
C VAL A 79 -6.00 5.77 24.26
N TYR A 80 -4.88 5.66 24.98
CA TYR A 80 -4.79 4.85 26.20
C TYR A 80 -5.77 5.33 27.27
N ASN A 81 -5.89 6.64 27.50
CA ASN A 81 -6.81 7.21 28.47
C ASN A 81 -8.28 6.89 28.13
N LYS A 82 -8.63 6.90 26.83
CA LYS A 82 -9.96 6.49 26.37
C LYS A 82 -10.21 5.00 26.61
N VAL A 83 -9.27 4.13 26.26
CA VAL A 83 -9.38 2.67 26.46
C VAL A 83 -9.48 2.32 27.95
N SER A 84 -8.58 2.88 28.75
CA SER A 84 -8.50 2.64 30.19
C SER A 84 -9.74 3.09 30.97
N SER A 85 -10.47 4.08 30.46
CA SER A 85 -11.73 4.54 31.05
C SER A 85 -12.88 3.53 30.90
N ILE A 86 -12.78 2.63 29.91
CA ILE A 86 -13.80 1.62 29.61
C ILE A 86 -13.49 0.31 30.34
N ALA A 87 -12.21 -0.07 30.40
CA ALA A 87 -11.69 -1.22 31.14
C ALA A 87 -10.21 -0.96 31.47
N PRO A 88 -9.61 -1.54 32.53
CA PRO A 88 -8.18 -1.40 32.80
C PRO A 88 -7.35 -2.13 31.73
N ALA A 89 -7.16 -1.47 30.59
CA ALA A 89 -6.75 -2.07 29.33
C ALA A 89 -5.60 -1.25 28.70
N LYS A 90 -4.57 -1.95 28.18
CA LYS A 90 -3.37 -1.38 27.54
C LYS A 90 -3.42 -1.50 26.02
N ILE A 91 -2.88 -0.55 25.27
CA ILE A 91 -2.93 -0.63 23.80
C ILE A 91 -2.12 -1.83 23.30
N LEU A 92 -2.69 -2.65 22.41
CA LEU A 92 -1.98 -3.79 21.84
C LEU A 92 -0.97 -3.34 20.78
N ASN A 93 0.26 -3.83 20.87
CA ASN A 93 1.25 -3.71 19.81
C ASN A 93 0.91 -4.62 18.61
N PRO A 94 1.40 -4.32 17.40
CA PRO A 94 2.21 -3.17 17.02
C PRO A 94 1.37 -1.91 16.75
N ILE A 95 1.94 -0.74 17.02
CA ILE A 95 1.39 0.56 16.60
C ILE A 95 2.21 1.04 15.41
N TYR A 96 1.55 1.33 14.30
CA TYR A 96 2.22 1.84 13.10
C TYR A 96 2.04 3.34 12.97
N VAL A 97 3.05 4.03 12.46
CA VAL A 97 3.00 5.45 12.16
C VAL A 97 3.40 5.67 10.71
N ALA A 98 2.52 6.27 9.92
CA ALA A 98 2.85 6.82 8.63
C ALA A 98 2.86 8.34 8.71
N PHE A 99 3.79 9.00 8.03
CA PHE A 99 3.76 10.45 7.89
C PHE A 99 4.23 10.89 6.51
N ALA A 100 3.82 12.07 6.09
CA ALA A 100 4.29 12.69 4.85
C ALA A 100 4.45 14.20 5.04
N ARG A 101 5.51 14.78 4.47
CA ARG A 101 5.66 16.23 4.39
C ARG A 101 4.60 16.81 3.47
N THR A 102 3.93 17.87 3.92
CA THR A 102 2.86 18.52 3.15
C THR A 102 3.41 19.63 2.26
N LEU A 103 3.09 19.56 0.98
CA LEU A 103 3.34 20.60 -0.01
C LEU A 103 2.18 21.58 -0.06
N GLU A 104 2.50 22.85 0.08
CA GLU A 104 1.56 23.97 0.00
C GLU A 104 1.89 24.84 -1.23
N TYR A 105 0.86 25.49 -1.78
CA TYR A 105 1.01 26.40 -2.90
C TYR A 105 1.88 27.60 -2.48
N ASN A 106 2.98 27.82 -3.19
CA ASN A 106 3.93 28.88 -2.88
C ASN A 106 3.75 30.11 -3.80
N GLY A 107 3.26 29.93 -5.01
CA GLY A 107 3.07 31.00 -5.98
C GLY A 107 3.23 30.52 -7.43
N SER A 108 2.91 31.40 -8.37
CA SER A 108 3.07 31.20 -9.81
C SER A 108 4.28 31.98 -10.33
N ILE A 109 4.92 31.50 -11.41
CA ILE A 109 5.90 32.34 -12.12
C ILE A 109 5.30 33.67 -12.59
N PHE A 110 3.99 33.71 -12.80
CA PHE A 110 3.25 34.90 -13.24
C PHE A 110 2.95 35.89 -12.11
N ASP A 111 3.27 35.52 -10.87
CA ASP A 111 3.14 36.40 -9.71
C ASP A 111 4.29 37.41 -9.59
N ASP A 112 5.29 37.34 -10.48
CA ASP A 112 6.41 38.28 -10.53
C ASP A 112 5.94 39.67 -11.07
N PRO A 113 6.00 40.73 -10.25
CA PRO A 113 5.53 42.06 -10.62
C PRO A 113 6.37 42.71 -11.74
N ASN A 114 7.57 42.20 -12.00
CA ASN A 114 8.47 42.73 -13.03
C ASN A 114 8.22 42.10 -14.41
N LEU A 115 7.33 41.11 -14.51
CA LEU A 115 6.95 40.55 -15.80
C LEU A 115 6.25 41.60 -16.66
N LYS A 116 6.47 41.50 -17.98
CA LYS A 116 5.81 42.37 -18.94
C LYS A 116 4.30 42.31 -18.74
N LYS A 117 3.70 43.49 -18.63
CA LYS A 117 2.28 43.67 -18.38
C LYS A 117 1.45 43.46 -19.66
N ILE A 118 0.18 43.16 -19.49
CA ILE A 118 -0.81 43.09 -20.56
C ILE A 118 -1.26 44.51 -20.85
N GLU A 119 -0.77 45.07 -21.96
CA GLU A 119 -1.13 46.41 -22.41
C GLU A 119 -2.34 46.35 -23.35
N VAL A 120 -3.42 47.06 -23.01
CA VAL A 120 -4.64 47.12 -23.81
C VAL A 120 -4.99 48.58 -24.11
N ASN A 121 -5.04 48.91 -25.39
CA ASN A 121 -5.37 50.26 -25.87
C ASN A 121 -6.77 50.28 -26.48
N PHE A 122 -7.79 50.64 -25.70
CA PHE A 122 -9.14 50.87 -26.22
C PHE A 122 -9.32 52.32 -26.67
N PRO A 123 -10.27 52.62 -27.58
CA PRO A 123 -10.46 53.97 -28.13
C PRO A 123 -10.58 55.10 -27.09
N ASN A 124 -11.08 54.81 -25.88
CA ASN A 124 -11.31 55.81 -24.82
C ASN A 124 -10.63 55.46 -23.47
N ASN A 125 -9.87 54.37 -23.39
CA ASN A 125 -9.23 53.96 -22.14
C ASN A 125 -8.06 53.02 -22.42
N ASN A 126 -6.85 53.42 -22.01
CA ASN A 126 -5.67 52.59 -22.11
C ASN A 126 -5.28 52.13 -20.70
N TYR A 127 -5.03 50.84 -20.53
CA TYR A 127 -4.54 50.33 -19.26
C TYR A 127 -3.54 49.20 -19.47
N SER A 128 -2.72 49.00 -18.43
CA SER A 128 -1.70 47.97 -18.38
C SER A 128 -1.87 47.19 -17.07
N LEU A 129 -2.11 45.88 -17.17
CA LEU A 129 -2.33 45.00 -16.01
C LEU A 129 -1.17 44.02 -15.87
N ALA A 130 -0.68 43.82 -14.64
CA ALA A 130 0.15 42.66 -14.38
C ALA A 130 -0.67 41.37 -14.62
N ILE A 131 -0.01 40.30 -15.09
CA ILE A 131 -0.70 39.02 -15.36
C ILE A 131 -1.38 38.50 -14.09
N LYS A 132 -0.69 38.61 -12.94
CA LYS A 132 -1.24 38.31 -11.61
C LYS A 132 -2.56 39.04 -11.34
N ASP A 133 -2.57 40.36 -11.49
CA ASP A 133 -3.73 41.19 -11.17
C ASP A 133 -4.91 40.87 -12.10
N PHE A 134 -4.62 40.64 -13.38
CA PHE A 134 -5.61 40.18 -14.35
C PHE A 134 -6.20 38.83 -13.96
N MET A 135 -5.37 37.84 -13.60
CA MET A 135 -5.82 36.51 -13.22
C MET A 135 -6.62 36.52 -11.92
N ASN A 136 -6.17 37.25 -10.90
CA ASN A 136 -6.91 37.41 -9.64
C ASN A 136 -8.28 38.03 -9.89
N SER A 137 -8.33 39.13 -10.64
CA SER A 137 -9.59 39.79 -11.02
C SER A 137 -10.52 38.86 -11.81
N TYR A 138 -9.97 38.09 -12.76
CA TYR A 138 -10.75 37.13 -13.54
C TYR A 138 -11.30 35.99 -12.68
N LEU A 139 -10.48 35.37 -11.82
CA LEU A 139 -10.88 34.28 -10.94
C LEU A 139 -11.94 34.75 -9.92
N ASP A 140 -11.76 35.95 -9.36
CA ASP A 140 -12.71 36.59 -8.43
C ASP A 140 -14.03 36.95 -9.12
N LYS A 141 -13.98 37.43 -10.38
CA LYS A 141 -15.18 37.71 -11.20
C LYS A 141 -15.97 36.44 -11.48
N MET A 142 -15.29 35.35 -11.82
CA MET A 142 -15.95 34.09 -12.22
C MET A 142 -16.51 33.30 -11.01
N LYS A 143 -15.92 33.45 -9.81
CA LYS A 143 -16.30 32.73 -8.58
C LYS A 143 -16.46 31.22 -8.79
N ASN A 144 -15.64 30.61 -9.65
CA ASN A 144 -15.72 29.21 -10.01
C ASN A 144 -14.58 28.41 -9.34
N PRO A 145 -14.90 27.52 -8.37
CA PRO A 145 -13.89 26.72 -7.67
C PRO A 145 -13.10 25.79 -8.59
N ASP A 146 -13.70 25.24 -9.63
CA ASP A 146 -13.03 24.31 -10.56
C ASP A 146 -12.03 25.03 -11.44
N LEU A 147 -12.36 26.27 -11.86
CA LEU A 147 -11.44 27.14 -12.57
C LEU A 147 -10.23 27.50 -11.69
N ASN A 148 -10.44 27.76 -10.41
CA ASN A 148 -9.38 28.02 -9.44
C ASN A 148 -8.48 26.81 -9.24
N LYS A 149 -9.07 25.61 -9.08
CA LYS A 149 -8.33 24.35 -9.04
C LYS A 149 -7.53 24.11 -10.32
N LYS A 150 -8.12 24.40 -11.49
CA LYS A 150 -7.45 24.27 -12.79
C LYS A 150 -6.24 25.20 -12.87
N TYR A 151 -6.38 26.46 -12.44
CA TYR A 151 -5.27 27.40 -12.37
C TYR A 151 -4.16 26.89 -11.44
N MET A 152 -4.50 26.44 -10.23
CA MET A 152 -3.53 25.91 -9.25
C MET A 152 -2.78 24.66 -9.74
N LYS A 153 -3.42 23.81 -10.55
CA LYS A 153 -2.80 22.59 -11.11
C LYS A 153 -1.77 22.85 -12.22
N MET A 154 -1.70 24.07 -12.76
CA MET A 154 -0.87 24.35 -13.92
C MET A 154 0.65 24.19 -13.62
N PRO A 155 1.46 23.71 -14.58
CA PRO A 155 2.86 23.29 -14.36
C PRO A 155 3.80 24.39 -13.86
N MET A 156 3.45 25.65 -14.13
CA MET A 156 4.28 26.81 -13.79
C MET A 156 3.96 27.43 -12.43
N ASN A 157 3.07 26.79 -11.67
CA ASN A 157 2.94 27.04 -10.25
C ASN A 157 4.02 26.28 -9.49
N SER A 158 4.37 26.81 -8.33
CA SER A 158 5.36 26.23 -7.44
C SER A 158 4.70 25.80 -6.14
N TYR A 159 5.10 24.62 -5.66
CA TYR A 159 4.72 24.10 -4.37
C TYR A 159 5.98 23.87 -3.54
N THR A 160 5.89 24.15 -2.24
CA THR A 160 7.02 24.01 -1.32
C THR A 160 6.59 23.40 -0.01
N PHE A 161 7.55 22.81 0.70
CA PHE A 161 7.35 22.32 2.05
C PHE A 161 7.39 23.53 3.02
N VAL A 162 6.23 24.08 3.35
CA VAL A 162 6.14 25.18 4.31
C VAL A 162 6.28 24.63 5.72
N ASN A 163 7.19 25.22 6.51
CA ASN A 163 7.43 24.92 7.93
C ASN A 163 7.70 23.44 8.28
N ASN A 164 8.12 22.61 7.31
CA ASN A 164 8.27 21.15 7.48
C ASN A 164 7.05 20.50 8.16
N ARG A 165 5.86 21.01 7.83
CA ARG A 165 4.60 20.47 8.30
C ARG A 165 4.44 19.03 7.81
N LEU A 166 4.03 18.16 8.71
CA LEU A 166 3.80 16.74 8.46
C LEU A 166 2.32 16.43 8.63
N LYS A 167 1.78 15.64 7.72
CA LYS A 167 0.54 14.89 7.95
C LYS A 167 0.93 13.55 8.57
N VAL A 168 0.42 13.26 9.76
CA VAL A 168 0.75 12.04 10.52
C VAL A 168 -0.50 11.20 10.68
N ILE A 169 -0.34 9.88 10.54
CA ILE A 169 -1.38 8.88 10.73
C ILE A 169 -0.82 7.80 11.66
N ILE A 170 -1.47 7.57 12.79
CA ILE A 170 -1.17 6.47 13.71
C ILE A 170 -2.22 5.40 13.54
N TYR A 171 -1.80 4.15 13.33
CA TYR A 171 -2.67 3.01 13.18
C TYR A 171 -2.62 2.11 14.41
N PHE A 172 -3.80 1.66 14.86
CA PHE A 172 -3.97 0.71 15.96
C PHE A 172 -4.69 -0.55 15.43
N PRO A 173 -3.96 -1.53 14.88
CA PRO A 173 -4.53 -2.63 14.08
C PRO A 173 -5.57 -3.50 14.80
N PHE A 174 -5.49 -3.56 16.14
CA PHE A 174 -6.31 -4.43 16.99
C PHE A 174 -7.38 -3.66 17.77
N MET A 175 -7.65 -2.43 17.38
CA MET A 175 -8.70 -1.60 17.97
C MET A 175 -9.68 -1.12 16.93
N THR A 176 -10.95 -1.06 17.30
CA THR A 176 -12.03 -0.44 16.52
C THR A 176 -12.04 1.07 16.69
N ALA A 177 -12.70 1.78 15.77
CA ALA A 177 -12.86 3.25 15.84
C ALA A 177 -13.54 3.73 17.13
N ASP A 178 -14.32 2.88 17.80
CA ASP A 178 -14.98 3.16 19.08
C ASP A 178 -14.07 2.92 20.31
N TYR A 179 -12.75 2.81 20.10
CA TYR A 179 -11.75 2.57 21.15
C TYR A 179 -11.94 1.24 21.91
N LYS A 180 -12.51 0.22 21.24
CA LYS A 180 -12.66 -1.15 21.77
C LYS A 180 -11.70 -2.11 21.09
N TYR A 181 -11.20 -3.12 21.80
CA TYR A 181 -10.43 -4.19 21.16
C TYR A 181 -11.27 -4.96 20.16
N ILE A 182 -10.59 -5.44 19.13
CA ILE A 182 -11.12 -6.46 18.25
C ILE A 182 -10.90 -7.80 18.96
N THR A 183 -11.97 -8.37 19.49
CA THR A 183 -11.92 -9.53 20.40
C THR A 183 -12.14 -10.87 19.71
N ASN A 184 -12.04 -10.94 18.38
CA ASN A 184 -12.18 -12.21 17.68
C ASN A 184 -11.15 -12.32 16.56
N PHE A 185 -10.59 -13.52 16.40
CA PHE A 185 -9.47 -13.69 15.50
C PHE A 185 -9.84 -13.50 14.03
N LYS A 186 -11.09 -13.80 13.65
CA LYS A 186 -11.59 -13.56 12.29
C LYS A 186 -11.53 -12.07 11.94
N ASP A 187 -11.97 -11.21 12.84
CA ASP A 187 -11.94 -9.76 12.67
C ASP A 187 -10.54 -9.21 12.82
N ILE A 188 -9.69 -9.80 13.67
CA ILE A 188 -8.25 -9.46 13.71
C ILE A 188 -7.58 -9.78 12.37
N ILE A 189 -7.86 -10.93 11.76
CA ILE A 189 -7.35 -11.28 10.44
C ILE A 189 -7.88 -10.29 9.39
N ASN A 190 -9.17 -9.96 9.44
CA ASN A 190 -9.78 -9.00 8.53
C ASN A 190 -9.19 -7.58 8.70
N SER A 191 -8.97 -7.14 9.94
CA SER A 191 -8.40 -5.83 10.27
C SER A 191 -6.92 -5.75 9.90
N SER A 192 -6.20 -6.85 10.10
CA SER A 192 -4.80 -7.00 9.71
C SER A 192 -4.63 -7.09 8.19
N SER A 193 -5.67 -7.44 7.43
CA SER A 193 -5.57 -7.64 5.98
C SER A 193 -5.02 -6.41 5.23
N PHE A 194 -5.32 -5.20 5.69
CA PHE A 194 -4.70 -3.98 5.17
C PHE A 194 -3.19 -3.99 5.41
N PHE A 195 -2.75 -4.23 6.64
CA PHE A 195 -1.33 -4.28 6.98
C PHE A 195 -0.63 -5.44 6.29
N THR A 196 -1.27 -6.61 6.17
CA THR A 196 -0.76 -7.74 5.38
C THR A 196 -0.55 -7.32 3.93
N LYS A 197 -1.49 -6.60 3.30
CA LYS A 197 -1.31 -6.07 1.94
C LYS A 197 -0.20 -5.03 1.90
N VAL A 198 -0.25 -4.00 2.74
CA VAL A 198 0.76 -2.93 2.77
C VAL A 198 2.16 -3.48 3.03
N LEU A 199 2.30 -4.48 3.91
CA LEU A 199 3.59 -4.97 4.37
C LEU A 199 4.13 -6.14 3.56
N LEU A 200 3.28 -7.01 3.03
CA LEU A 200 3.70 -8.22 2.33
C LEU A 200 3.41 -8.20 0.83
N ASP A 201 2.44 -7.43 0.36
CA ASP A 201 2.10 -7.39 -1.06
C ASP A 201 3.06 -6.44 -1.81
N THR A 202 3.91 -7.04 -2.63
CA THR A 202 4.81 -6.32 -3.53
C THR A 202 4.06 -5.63 -4.66
N GLU A 203 2.81 -6.00 -4.97
CA GLU A 203 1.94 -5.31 -5.93
C GLU A 203 1.30 -4.06 -5.32
N PHE A 204 0.92 -4.10 -4.04
CA PHE A 204 0.34 -2.95 -3.31
C PHE A 204 1.34 -1.80 -3.12
N ASN A 205 2.63 -2.10 -3.15
CA ASN A 205 3.74 -1.14 -3.13
C ASN A 205 4.61 -1.21 -4.38
N GLY A 206 4.10 -1.86 -5.42
CA GLY A 206 4.81 -2.12 -6.65
C GLY A 206 4.95 -0.83 -7.44
N LEU A 207 5.99 -0.05 -7.14
CA LEU A 207 6.73 0.57 -8.22
C LEU A 207 7.33 -0.61 -8.97
N PRO A 208 6.74 -1.06 -10.10
CA PRO A 208 7.43 -2.06 -10.88
C PRO A 208 8.79 -1.48 -11.20
N ASP A 209 9.83 -2.28 -11.03
CA ASP A 209 11.05 -2.00 -11.76
C ASP A 209 10.65 -2.08 -13.23
N VAL A 210 10.47 -0.92 -13.86
CA VAL A 210 10.38 -0.80 -15.30
C VAL A 210 11.79 -1.04 -15.81
N ASN A 211 12.27 -2.28 -15.68
CA ASN A 211 13.52 -2.70 -16.26
C ASN A 211 13.33 -2.55 -17.77
N THR A 212 13.95 -1.51 -18.32
CA THR A 212 13.98 -1.28 -19.76
C THR A 212 14.83 -2.33 -20.47
N PHE A 213 15.64 -3.05 -19.70
CA PHE A 213 16.46 -4.15 -20.16
C PHE A 213 15.69 -5.49 -20.21
N ASN A 214 15.28 -5.89 -21.41
CA ASN A 214 14.85 -7.26 -21.67
C ASN A 214 16.07 -8.15 -21.92
N GLU A 215 16.59 -8.74 -20.84
CA GLU A 215 17.77 -9.60 -20.88
C GLU A 215 17.64 -10.71 -21.91
N ALA A 216 16.49 -11.40 -21.97
CA ALA A 216 16.29 -12.51 -22.89
C ALA A 216 16.40 -12.07 -24.36
N LYS A 217 15.85 -10.90 -24.70
CA LYS A 217 15.90 -10.33 -26.06
C LYS A 217 17.31 -9.86 -26.43
N GLU A 218 18.01 -9.15 -25.55
CA GLU A 218 19.36 -8.64 -25.82
C GLU A 218 20.39 -9.78 -25.82
N ARG A 219 20.27 -10.74 -24.90
CA ARG A 219 21.06 -11.98 -24.89
C ARG A 219 20.87 -12.76 -26.19
N ALA A 220 19.63 -12.92 -26.67
CA ALA A 220 19.36 -13.57 -27.96
C ALA A 220 19.94 -12.82 -29.16
N LYS A 221 20.05 -11.48 -29.12
CA LYS A 221 20.75 -10.71 -30.17
C LYS A 221 22.26 -10.94 -30.13
N LEU A 222 22.86 -10.92 -28.95
CA LEU A 222 24.30 -11.15 -28.79
C LEU A 222 24.68 -12.59 -29.14
N GLN A 223 23.85 -13.58 -28.80
CA GLN A 223 24.04 -14.98 -29.17
C GLN A 223 23.93 -15.24 -30.68
N LYS A 224 23.19 -14.40 -31.43
CA LYS A 224 23.15 -14.48 -32.89
C LYS A 224 24.45 -14.01 -33.55
N SER A 225 25.27 -13.23 -32.83
CA SER A 225 26.62 -12.91 -33.27
C SER A 225 27.53 -14.11 -33.00
N LYS A 226 27.88 -14.87 -34.05
CA LYS A 226 28.66 -16.12 -33.96
C LYS A 226 30.06 -15.97 -33.32
N SER A 227 30.49 -14.76 -32.97
CA SER A 227 31.83 -14.44 -32.49
C SER A 227 31.95 -14.18 -30.98
N LEU A 228 30.86 -14.25 -30.21
CA LEU A 228 30.88 -13.93 -28.77
C LEU A 228 30.77 -15.22 -27.92
N THR A 229 31.67 -15.39 -26.95
CA THR A 229 31.58 -16.49 -25.99
C THR A 229 30.52 -16.21 -24.93
N PRO A 230 29.98 -17.24 -24.24
CA PRO A 230 29.05 -17.06 -23.14
C PRO A 230 29.55 -16.10 -22.06
N GLU A 231 30.84 -16.14 -21.69
CA GLU A 231 31.37 -15.23 -20.65
C GLU A 231 31.37 -13.76 -21.10
N VAL A 232 31.66 -13.50 -22.38
CA VAL A 232 31.61 -12.13 -22.94
C VAL A 232 30.18 -11.62 -23.01
N ILE A 233 29.23 -12.50 -23.35
CA ILE A 233 27.81 -12.18 -23.32
C ILE A 233 27.39 -11.87 -21.88
N ASP A 234 27.74 -12.70 -20.89
CA ASP A 234 27.40 -12.45 -19.49
C ASP A 234 28.03 -11.17 -18.95
N TYR A 235 29.29 -10.88 -19.29
CA TYR A 235 29.94 -9.63 -18.95
C TYR A 235 29.22 -8.42 -19.56
N ALA A 236 28.86 -8.50 -20.85
CA ALA A 236 28.09 -7.45 -21.53
C ALA A 236 26.69 -7.28 -20.92
N MET A 237 26.00 -8.38 -20.58
CA MET A 237 24.70 -8.34 -19.90
C MET A 237 24.81 -7.71 -18.52
N ASN A 238 25.85 -8.04 -17.75
CA ASN A 238 26.08 -7.43 -16.44
C ASN A 238 26.42 -5.94 -16.57
N LYS A 239 27.22 -5.53 -17.55
CA LYS A 239 27.48 -4.11 -17.82
C LYS A 239 26.23 -3.36 -18.27
N MET A 240 25.38 -3.98 -19.08
CA MET A 240 24.09 -3.41 -19.48
C MET A 240 23.11 -3.31 -18.29
N LYS A 241 23.08 -4.31 -17.39
CA LYS A 241 22.29 -4.26 -16.15
C LYS A 241 22.79 -3.19 -15.18
N GLU A 242 24.10 -3.10 -14.99
CA GLU A 242 24.72 -2.05 -14.18
C GLU A 242 24.40 -0.67 -14.74
N ALA A 243 24.42 -0.51 -16.07
CA ALA A 243 23.99 0.72 -16.73
C ALA A 243 22.49 0.99 -16.56
N ASP A 244 21.62 -0.02 -16.71
CA ASP A 244 20.16 0.11 -16.52
C ASP A 244 19.80 0.53 -15.08
N ASN A 245 20.55 0.06 -14.09
CA ASN A 245 20.42 0.47 -12.69
C ASN A 245 20.80 1.94 -12.43
N THR A 246 21.49 2.60 -13.36
CA THR A 246 21.80 4.05 -13.28
C THR A 246 20.76 4.92 -13.98
N ASN A 247 19.70 4.32 -14.53
CA ASN A 247 18.64 5.05 -15.21
C ASN A 247 17.84 5.94 -14.24
N PHE A 248 17.20 6.95 -14.79
CA PHE A 248 16.28 7.86 -14.09
C PHE A 248 14.95 7.15 -13.76
N ARG A 249 15.00 6.07 -12.97
CA ARG A 249 13.83 5.25 -12.67
C ARG A 249 12.90 5.95 -11.72
N TYR A 250 11.64 6.10 -12.08
CA TYR A 250 10.62 6.68 -11.22
C TYR A 250 10.62 6.09 -9.80
N SER A 251 10.90 4.80 -9.69
CA SER A 251 11.00 4.08 -8.42
C SER A 251 12.00 4.69 -7.44
N ASP A 252 13.22 5.01 -7.88
CA ASP A 252 14.19 5.62 -6.96
C ASP A 252 13.80 7.06 -6.59
N ASP A 253 13.04 7.76 -7.43
CA ASP A 253 12.65 9.16 -7.21
C ASP A 253 11.69 9.23 -6.02
N LEU A 254 10.73 8.31 -5.99
CA LEU A 254 9.83 8.17 -4.86
C LEU A 254 10.52 7.60 -3.63
N LEU A 255 11.47 6.68 -3.79
CA LEU A 255 12.22 6.12 -2.66
C LEU A 255 13.07 7.20 -1.97
N TYR A 256 13.72 8.09 -2.72
CA TYR A 256 14.45 9.21 -2.15
C TYR A 256 13.52 10.19 -1.43
N LEU A 257 12.35 10.50 -2.01
CA LEU A 257 11.34 11.30 -1.32
C LEU A 257 10.85 10.66 -0.02
N CYS A 258 10.62 9.35 -0.03
CA CYS A 258 10.24 8.60 1.15
C CYS A 258 11.29 8.74 2.26
N ASN A 259 12.57 8.55 1.89
CA ASN A 259 13.68 8.66 2.82
C ASN A 259 13.84 10.08 3.41
N GLU A 260 13.37 11.11 2.71
CA GLU A 260 13.34 12.51 3.18
C GLU A 260 12.10 12.87 4.02
N GLY A 261 11.24 11.91 4.32
CA GLY A 261 10.02 12.11 5.13
C GLY A 261 8.72 12.12 4.33
N GLY A 262 8.74 11.59 3.11
CA GLY A 262 7.57 11.46 2.25
C GLY A 262 7.12 12.78 1.63
N CYS A 263 6.04 12.70 0.86
CA CYS A 263 5.44 13.85 0.20
C CYS A 263 3.94 13.66 -0.01
N LEU A 264 3.18 14.72 0.28
CA LEU A 264 1.75 14.83 0.05
C LEU A 264 1.43 16.24 -0.42
N SER A 265 0.61 16.41 -1.47
CA SER A 265 0.07 17.71 -1.84
C SER A 265 -1.42 17.78 -1.51
N GLU A 266 -1.82 18.71 -0.63
CA GLU A 266 -3.23 18.90 -0.29
C GLU A 266 -4.03 19.53 -1.45
N SER A 267 -3.34 20.11 -2.44
CA SER A 267 -3.94 20.63 -3.68
C SER A 267 -4.26 19.55 -4.73
N GLY A 268 -4.13 18.27 -4.36
CA GLY A 268 -4.28 17.10 -5.22
C GLY A 268 -2.98 16.70 -5.94
N GLY A 269 -3.08 15.76 -6.87
CA GLY A 269 -1.95 15.15 -7.59
C GLY A 269 -1.43 15.96 -8.77
N GLU A 270 -0.31 15.54 -9.34
CA GLU A 270 0.22 16.01 -10.62
C GLU A 270 -0.85 15.83 -11.71
N ASP A 271 -0.95 16.81 -12.62
CA ASP A 271 -1.84 16.69 -13.75
C ASP A 271 -1.19 15.88 -14.86
N PHE A 272 -1.19 14.55 -14.71
CA PHE A 272 -0.63 13.63 -15.69
C PHE A 272 -1.31 13.72 -17.07
N ASN A 273 -2.50 14.30 -17.20
CA ASN A 273 -3.10 14.53 -18.51
C ASN A 273 -2.39 15.66 -19.27
N THR A 274 -1.96 16.69 -18.55
CA THR A 274 -1.18 17.80 -19.12
C THR A 274 0.29 17.41 -19.28
N LEU A 275 0.84 16.64 -18.33
CA LEU A 275 2.24 16.22 -18.34
C LEU A 275 2.53 15.08 -19.33
N LEU A 276 1.58 14.18 -19.55
CA LEU A 276 1.80 12.95 -20.33
C LEU A 276 0.82 12.84 -21.51
N PRO A 277 1.33 12.57 -22.72
CA PRO A 277 0.50 12.25 -23.86
C PRO A 277 -0.03 10.81 -23.79
N SER A 278 -0.93 10.46 -24.71
CA SER A 278 -1.37 9.06 -24.88
C SER A 278 -0.23 8.19 -25.42
N LEU A 279 -0.22 6.91 -25.04
CA LEU A 279 0.76 5.94 -25.57
C LEU A 279 0.51 5.71 -27.06
N ALA A 280 1.56 5.76 -27.86
CA ALA A 280 1.53 5.36 -29.25
C ALA A 280 1.59 3.83 -29.39
N SER A 281 1.23 3.34 -30.58
CA SER A 281 1.22 1.92 -30.91
C SER A 281 2.61 1.31 -31.12
N ASN A 282 3.65 2.14 -31.24
CA ASN A 282 5.04 1.69 -31.39
C ASN A 282 6.03 2.57 -30.60
N ASP A 283 7.20 2.02 -30.32
CA ASP A 283 8.23 2.66 -29.48
C ASP A 283 8.82 3.93 -30.11
N ALA A 284 9.05 3.96 -31.42
CA ALA A 284 9.62 5.13 -32.09
C ALA A 284 8.71 6.35 -32.01
N ASP A 285 7.40 6.13 -32.08
CA ASP A 285 6.41 7.18 -31.88
C ASP A 285 6.37 7.64 -30.43
N ASN A 286 6.50 6.73 -29.46
CA ASN A 286 6.62 7.09 -28.04
C ASN A 286 7.86 7.97 -27.77
N ASP A 287 8.99 7.68 -28.41
CA ASP A 287 10.22 8.49 -28.33
C ASP A 287 9.99 9.90 -28.89
N ASN A 288 9.44 10.00 -30.10
CA ASN A 288 9.13 11.27 -30.75
C ASN A 288 8.11 12.10 -29.95
N VAL A 289 7.13 11.42 -29.35
CA VAL A 289 6.11 12.03 -28.50
C VAL A 289 6.73 12.57 -27.21
N ALA A 290 7.60 11.80 -26.53
CA ALA A 290 8.31 12.26 -25.34
C ALA A 290 9.25 13.45 -25.62
N ILE A 291 9.95 13.43 -26.76
CA ILE A 291 10.77 14.56 -27.23
C ILE A 291 9.90 15.82 -27.37
N LYS A 292 8.75 15.71 -28.03
CA LYS A 292 7.82 16.85 -28.25
C LYS A 292 7.15 17.35 -26.97
N MET A 293 7.13 16.55 -25.90
CA MET A 293 6.57 16.93 -24.61
C MET A 293 7.60 17.52 -23.66
N SER A 294 8.90 17.40 -23.97
CA SER A 294 9.98 17.97 -23.17
C SER A 294 10.00 19.50 -23.32
N PRO A 295 10.26 20.28 -22.25
CA PRO A 295 10.71 19.85 -20.91
C PRO A 295 9.65 19.15 -20.04
N PHE A 296 10.03 18.18 -19.19
CA PHE A 296 9.17 17.59 -18.15
C PHE A 296 9.03 18.55 -16.96
N LEU A 297 7.80 18.90 -16.57
CA LEU A 297 7.51 20.00 -15.62
C LEU A 297 6.52 19.62 -14.51
N PRO A 298 6.83 18.62 -13.67
CA PRO A 298 6.08 18.40 -12.45
C PRO A 298 6.18 19.63 -11.55
N ASN A 299 5.16 19.85 -10.72
CA ASN A 299 5.14 20.99 -9.79
C ASN A 299 4.87 20.61 -8.33
N LYS A 300 4.52 19.36 -8.05
CA LYS A 300 4.18 18.85 -6.72
C LYS A 300 5.25 17.88 -6.24
N CYS A 301 4.88 16.66 -5.84
CA CYS A 301 5.80 15.74 -5.21
C CYS A 301 6.94 15.33 -6.15
N LEU A 302 6.66 15.17 -7.43
CA LEU A 302 7.70 14.82 -8.41
C LEU A 302 8.69 15.97 -8.62
N ALA A 303 8.26 17.22 -8.46
CA ALA A 303 9.15 18.38 -8.47
C ALA A 303 10.09 18.43 -7.24
N GLN A 304 9.80 17.63 -6.21
CA GLN A 304 10.61 17.57 -5.01
C GLN A 304 11.72 16.53 -5.09
N THR A 305 11.72 15.64 -6.08
CA THR A 305 12.72 14.57 -6.18
C THR A 305 14.10 15.16 -6.41
N PHE A 306 15.13 14.52 -5.87
CA PHE A 306 16.50 14.98 -6.07
C PHE A 306 16.88 14.97 -7.55
N ARG A 307 16.49 13.94 -8.32
CA ARG A 307 16.86 13.86 -9.74
C ARG A 307 16.13 14.91 -10.57
N TYR A 308 14.89 15.27 -10.25
CA TYR A 308 14.26 16.45 -10.84
C TYR A 308 15.03 17.71 -10.46
N LYS A 309 15.25 17.96 -9.17
CA LYS A 309 15.95 19.16 -8.69
C LYS A 309 17.34 19.33 -9.30
N CYS A 310 18.11 18.27 -9.44
CA CYS A 310 19.42 18.35 -10.05
C CYS A 310 19.38 18.32 -11.58
N GLY A 311 18.55 17.48 -12.18
CA GLY A 311 18.51 17.27 -13.63
C GLY A 311 17.74 18.36 -14.40
N VAL A 312 16.95 19.15 -13.68
CA VAL A 312 16.09 20.21 -14.21
C VAL A 312 16.32 21.57 -13.54
N LEU A 313 16.53 21.64 -12.22
CA LEU A 313 16.65 22.93 -11.49
C LEU A 313 18.09 23.32 -11.12
N GLY A 314 19.04 22.39 -11.15
CA GLY A 314 20.41 22.56 -10.69
C GLY A 314 21.31 23.14 -11.77
N THR A 315 21.40 24.47 -11.84
CA THR A 315 22.26 25.15 -12.81
C THR A 315 23.72 25.19 -12.35
N ASP A 316 24.66 24.86 -13.25
CA ASP A 316 26.04 25.38 -13.26
C ASP A 316 26.06 26.89 -13.61
N ASN A 317 27.19 27.57 -13.44
CA ASN A 317 27.25 29.06 -13.52
C ASN A 317 26.97 29.68 -14.91
N ASN A 318 26.87 28.89 -15.99
CA ASN A 318 26.84 29.40 -17.37
C ASN A 318 25.48 29.29 -18.12
N ASN A 319 24.42 28.71 -17.52
CA ASN A 319 23.14 28.51 -18.24
C ASN A 319 21.91 28.98 -17.43
N LYS A 320 20.79 29.16 -18.14
CA LYS A 320 19.53 29.71 -17.59
C LYS A 320 18.80 28.69 -16.71
N SER A 321 18.25 29.15 -15.59
CA SER A 321 17.38 28.30 -14.76
C SER A 321 16.03 28.06 -15.43
N LEU A 322 15.29 27.01 -15.02
CA LEU A 322 13.94 26.76 -15.52
C LEU A 322 13.02 27.97 -15.33
N PRO A 323 12.98 28.65 -14.16
CA PRO A 323 12.26 29.92 -14.02
C PRO A 323 12.70 30.99 -15.04
N ASP A 324 13.99 31.13 -15.35
CA ASP A 324 14.47 32.11 -16.33
C ASP A 324 14.04 31.74 -17.76
N LEU A 325 14.07 30.44 -18.09
CA LEU A 325 13.57 29.93 -19.37
C LEU A 325 12.08 30.24 -19.52
N MET A 326 11.30 29.96 -18.48
CA MET A 326 9.87 30.25 -18.42
C MET A 326 9.55 31.75 -18.52
N LYS A 327 10.47 32.62 -18.10
CA LYS A 327 10.37 34.08 -18.17
C LYS A 327 11.03 34.68 -19.42
N ALA A 328 11.47 33.85 -20.38
CA ALA A 328 12.08 34.35 -21.61
C ALA A 328 11.17 35.34 -22.34
N GLU A 329 11.78 36.41 -22.87
CA GLU A 329 11.05 37.54 -23.47
C GLU A 329 10.05 37.08 -24.56
N GLU A 330 10.45 36.15 -25.42
CA GLU A 330 9.60 35.62 -26.49
C GLU A 330 8.33 34.94 -25.96
N ILE A 331 8.46 34.16 -24.88
CA ILE A 331 7.35 33.46 -24.23
C ILE A 331 6.39 34.48 -23.63
N ILE A 332 6.91 35.42 -22.83
CA ILE A 332 6.11 36.42 -22.13
C ILE A 332 5.44 37.38 -23.13
N LYS A 333 6.11 37.76 -24.22
CA LYS A 333 5.53 38.59 -25.29
C LYS A 333 4.38 37.88 -25.99
N TYR A 334 4.53 36.59 -26.31
CA TYR A 334 3.46 35.82 -26.95
C TYR A 334 2.28 35.60 -26.00
N LEU A 335 2.55 35.37 -24.71
CA LEU A 335 1.52 35.25 -23.67
C LEU A 335 0.71 36.53 -23.49
N THR A 336 1.38 37.66 -23.27
CA THR A 336 0.73 38.96 -23.08
C THR A 336 -0.07 39.38 -24.32
N THR A 337 0.41 39.05 -25.53
CA THR A 337 -0.32 39.27 -26.78
C THR A 337 -1.61 38.42 -26.84
N SER A 338 -1.53 37.15 -26.46
CA SER A 338 -2.68 36.23 -26.50
C SER A 338 -3.74 36.63 -25.47
N LEU A 339 -3.34 37.03 -24.26
CA LEU A 339 -4.24 37.54 -23.24
C LEU A 339 -4.85 38.90 -23.62
N ARG A 340 -4.06 39.80 -24.23
CA ARG A 340 -4.56 41.07 -24.79
C ARG A 340 -5.67 40.81 -25.81
N LYS A 341 -5.46 39.87 -26.74
CA LYS A 341 -6.47 39.49 -27.75
C LYS A 341 -7.74 38.95 -27.10
N TYR A 342 -7.60 38.11 -26.08
CA TYR A 342 -8.77 37.62 -25.33
C TYR A 342 -9.59 38.76 -24.71
N ILE A 343 -8.94 39.70 -24.03
CA ILE A 343 -9.60 40.85 -23.41
C ILE A 343 -10.34 41.69 -24.47
N ILE A 344 -9.71 41.93 -25.62
CA ILE A 344 -10.32 42.66 -26.74
C ILE A 344 -11.54 41.90 -27.27
N ASN A 345 -11.40 40.60 -27.52
CA ASN A 345 -12.47 39.74 -28.02
C ASN A 345 -13.65 39.64 -27.05
N GLU A 346 -13.40 39.49 -25.74
CA GLU A 346 -14.44 39.48 -24.71
C GLU A 346 -15.23 40.80 -24.75
N LYS A 347 -14.53 41.94 -24.77
CA LYS A 347 -15.16 43.26 -24.85
C LYS A 347 -15.95 43.44 -26.15
N CYS A 348 -15.38 43.10 -27.30
CA CYS A 348 -16.02 43.20 -28.61
C CYS A 348 -17.28 42.33 -28.73
N THR A 349 -17.34 41.21 -28.01
CA THR A 349 -18.52 40.36 -27.98
C THR A 349 -19.61 40.93 -27.07
N LEU A 350 -19.22 41.45 -25.90
CA LEU A 350 -20.14 41.96 -24.89
C LEU A 350 -20.67 43.37 -25.22
N GLU A 351 -19.85 44.24 -25.80
CA GLU A 351 -20.17 45.63 -26.14
C GLU A 351 -20.40 45.80 -27.65
N LYS A 352 -21.61 45.48 -28.12
CA LYS A 352 -22.03 45.74 -29.52
C LYS A 352 -22.44 47.21 -29.72
N THR A 353 -21.49 48.13 -29.68
CA THR A 353 -21.75 49.55 -29.99
C THR A 353 -21.00 49.99 -31.25
N ASP A 354 -21.57 50.91 -32.02
CA ASP A 354 -20.96 51.42 -33.25
C ASP A 354 -19.59 52.08 -33.01
N LYS A 355 -19.36 52.64 -31.81
CA LYS A 355 -18.08 53.26 -31.42
C LYS A 355 -16.92 52.28 -31.26
N ILE A 356 -17.20 51.00 -31.05
CA ILE A 356 -16.20 49.95 -30.83
C ILE A 356 -16.08 49.03 -32.04
N ARG A 357 -17.03 49.08 -32.99
CA ARG A 357 -17.08 48.23 -34.18
C ARG A 357 -15.83 48.32 -35.05
N ASP A 358 -15.41 49.54 -35.43
CA ASP A 358 -14.19 49.75 -36.23
C ASP A 358 -12.90 49.34 -35.51
N PHE A 359 -12.92 49.34 -34.17
CA PHE A 359 -11.82 48.82 -33.36
C PHE A 359 -11.81 47.29 -33.38
N CYS A 360 -12.97 46.67 -33.16
CA CYS A 360 -13.12 45.22 -33.19
C CYS A 360 -12.79 44.63 -34.55
N ASP A 361 -13.22 45.24 -35.65
CA ASP A 361 -12.94 44.74 -37.00
C ASP A 361 -11.43 44.76 -37.34
N ARG A 362 -10.64 45.58 -36.65
CA ARG A 362 -9.17 45.69 -36.84
C ARG A 362 -8.36 44.85 -35.86
N GLU A 363 -8.73 44.87 -34.58
CA GLU A 363 -7.91 44.33 -33.49
C GLU A 363 -8.41 42.99 -32.93
N ALA A 364 -9.69 42.65 -33.13
CA ALA A 364 -10.25 41.38 -32.69
C ALA A 364 -9.84 40.24 -33.64
N ASP A 365 -9.77 39.01 -33.12
CA ASP A 365 -9.53 37.85 -33.97
C ASP A 365 -10.79 37.51 -34.76
N LYS A 366 -10.62 37.18 -36.05
CA LYS A 366 -11.72 36.82 -36.95
C LYS A 366 -12.44 35.52 -36.53
N GLU A 367 -11.73 34.62 -35.85
CA GLU A 367 -12.27 33.38 -35.29
C GLU A 367 -12.21 33.43 -33.76
N ILE A 368 -13.27 33.94 -33.14
CA ILE A 368 -13.29 34.15 -31.70
C ILE A 368 -13.51 32.83 -30.96
N LYS A 369 -12.49 32.34 -30.27
CA LYS A 369 -12.60 31.16 -29.38
C LYS A 369 -12.99 31.57 -27.95
N ILE A 370 -14.17 32.17 -27.78
CA ILE A 370 -14.67 32.68 -26.47
C ILE A 370 -14.81 31.57 -25.43
N GLN A 371 -14.93 30.32 -25.86
CA GLN A 371 -15.01 29.15 -24.98
C GLN A 371 -13.69 28.87 -24.24
N GLN A 372 -12.56 29.42 -24.70
CA GLN A 372 -11.27 29.27 -24.00
C GLN A 372 -11.20 30.26 -22.85
N THR A 373 -10.90 29.78 -21.64
CA THR A 373 -10.65 30.66 -20.49
C THR A 373 -9.23 31.23 -20.56
N PRO A 374 -8.93 32.35 -19.88
CA PRO A 374 -7.56 32.81 -19.68
C PRO A 374 -6.60 31.75 -19.14
N VAL A 375 -7.09 30.86 -18.26
CA VAL A 375 -6.33 29.71 -17.75
C VAL A 375 -5.93 28.77 -18.89
N ASP A 376 -6.83 28.50 -19.85
CA ASP A 376 -6.54 27.72 -21.06
C ASP A 376 -5.51 28.41 -21.95
N ILE A 377 -5.67 29.72 -22.14
CA ILE A 377 -4.76 30.52 -22.97
C ILE A 377 -3.35 30.48 -22.39
N ILE A 378 -3.20 30.70 -21.08
CA ILE A 378 -1.91 30.60 -20.39
C ILE A 378 -1.32 29.20 -20.61
N ASN A 379 -2.09 28.15 -20.32
CA ASN A 379 -1.57 26.78 -20.37
C ASN A 379 -1.10 26.39 -21.78
N TYR A 380 -1.92 26.69 -22.80
CA TYR A 380 -1.61 26.40 -24.19
C TYR A 380 -0.42 27.20 -24.71
N THR A 381 -0.48 28.53 -24.54
CA THR A 381 0.55 29.47 -24.99
C THR A 381 1.90 29.09 -24.42
N PHE A 382 1.92 28.86 -23.11
CA PHE A 382 3.14 28.59 -22.39
C PHE A 382 3.72 27.24 -22.77
N SER A 383 2.89 26.18 -22.80
CA SER A 383 3.33 24.85 -23.22
C SER A 383 3.93 24.87 -24.63
N TYR A 384 3.30 25.57 -25.58
CA TYR A 384 3.81 25.66 -26.94
C TYR A 384 5.13 26.44 -27.03
N GLN A 385 5.18 27.66 -26.47
CA GLN A 385 6.36 28.52 -26.60
C GLN A 385 7.54 28.01 -25.78
N LEU A 386 7.30 27.45 -24.60
CA LEU A 386 8.36 26.88 -23.77
C LEU A 386 9.07 25.73 -24.48
N ARG A 387 8.33 24.85 -25.16
CA ARG A 387 8.91 23.74 -25.94
C ARG A 387 9.73 24.25 -27.13
N LYS A 388 9.22 25.27 -27.84
CA LYS A 388 9.93 25.90 -28.96
C LYS A 388 11.24 26.55 -28.49
N GLN A 389 11.19 27.28 -27.37
CA GLN A 389 12.36 27.91 -26.78
C GLN A 389 13.37 26.85 -26.32
N PHE A 390 12.90 25.81 -25.64
CA PHE A 390 13.71 24.69 -25.18
C PHE A 390 14.45 23.98 -26.33
N ASP A 391 13.75 23.66 -27.42
CA ASP A 391 14.36 23.04 -28.60
C ASP A 391 15.37 23.98 -29.29
N SER A 392 15.07 25.28 -29.36
CA SER A 392 16.04 26.25 -29.89
C SER A 392 17.31 26.33 -29.05
N ASP A 393 17.22 26.25 -27.73
CA ASP A 393 18.38 26.36 -26.84
C ASP A 393 19.21 25.07 -26.86
N LEU A 394 18.60 23.91 -27.08
CA LEU A 394 19.29 22.63 -27.34
C LEU A 394 20.12 22.67 -28.62
N ASN A 395 19.54 23.14 -29.72
CA ASN A 395 20.19 23.13 -31.03
C ASN A 395 21.36 24.13 -31.15
N LYS A 396 21.42 25.15 -30.28
CA LYS A 396 22.49 26.16 -30.29
C LYS A 396 23.79 25.71 -29.63
N GLY A 397 23.84 24.50 -29.06
CA GLY A 397 25.05 24.00 -28.38
C GLY A 397 25.42 24.78 -27.12
N ASN A 398 24.56 25.71 -26.68
CA ASN A 398 24.62 26.26 -25.34
C ASN A 398 24.45 25.07 -24.40
N VAL A 399 25.52 24.76 -23.65
CA VAL A 399 25.52 23.68 -22.66
C VAL A 399 24.24 23.83 -21.85
N ASN A 400 23.43 22.79 -21.71
CA ASN A 400 22.08 22.90 -21.15
C ASN A 400 22.05 22.28 -19.75
N HIS A 401 21.54 23.02 -18.76
CA HIS A 401 21.25 22.54 -17.39
C HIS A 401 20.03 21.63 -17.30
N TYR A 402 19.51 21.24 -18.44
CA TYR A 402 18.24 20.56 -18.55
C TYR A 402 18.50 19.22 -19.24
N SER A 403 18.45 18.12 -18.49
CA SER A 403 18.68 16.81 -19.06
C SER A 403 17.48 16.44 -19.93
N LYS A 404 17.64 16.65 -21.25
CA LYS A 404 16.75 16.11 -22.29
C LYS A 404 16.51 14.63 -22.04
N ASP A 405 17.57 13.90 -21.69
CA ASP A 405 17.53 12.48 -21.38
C ASP A 405 16.62 12.20 -20.18
N TYR A 406 16.81 12.89 -19.04
CA TYR A 406 15.91 12.75 -17.88
C TYR A 406 14.46 12.98 -18.27
N SER A 407 14.16 14.10 -18.94
CA SER A 407 12.79 14.48 -19.30
C SER A 407 12.14 13.47 -20.23
N ILE A 408 12.86 13.01 -21.26
CA ILE A 408 12.36 12.00 -22.19
C ILE A 408 12.12 10.68 -21.45
N ASN A 409 13.09 10.24 -20.65
CA ASN A 409 13.04 8.95 -19.97
C ASN A 409 11.91 8.88 -18.95
N ILE A 410 11.76 9.91 -18.11
CA ILE A 410 10.70 9.95 -17.10
C ILE A 410 9.31 10.06 -17.74
N ILE A 411 9.16 10.82 -18.83
CA ILE A 411 7.90 10.88 -19.58
C ILE A 411 7.53 9.49 -20.12
N LYS A 412 8.49 8.77 -20.72
CA LYS A 412 8.27 7.42 -21.26
C LYS A 412 7.87 6.43 -20.17
N GLU A 413 8.57 6.45 -19.04
CA GLU A 413 8.27 5.57 -17.90
C GLU A 413 6.88 5.85 -17.34
N LEU A 414 6.54 7.13 -17.12
CA LEU A 414 5.22 7.52 -16.62
C LEU A 414 4.10 7.20 -17.62
N MET A 415 4.34 7.38 -18.93
CA MET A 415 3.41 6.93 -19.97
C MET A 415 3.18 5.42 -19.87
N PHE A 416 4.24 4.62 -19.72
CA PHE A 416 4.11 3.18 -19.55
C PHE A 416 3.32 2.82 -18.28
N LEU A 417 3.65 3.43 -17.14
CA LEU A 417 2.98 3.18 -15.86
C LEU A 417 1.48 3.50 -15.94
N ARG A 418 1.11 4.64 -16.53
CA ARG A 418 -0.28 5.05 -16.74
C ARG A 418 -1.11 4.04 -17.54
N ASN A 419 -0.48 3.30 -18.47
CA ASN A 419 -1.18 2.33 -19.30
C ASN A 419 -1.22 0.93 -18.69
N LYS A 420 -0.21 0.56 -17.92
CA LYS A 420 -0.10 -0.77 -17.32
C LYS A 420 -0.79 -0.86 -15.95
N TYR A 421 -0.93 0.25 -15.24
CA TYR A 421 -1.45 0.32 -13.88
C TYR A 421 -2.63 1.29 -13.78
N PRO A 422 -3.52 1.11 -12.78
CA PRO A 422 -4.70 1.97 -12.60
C PRO A 422 -4.36 3.45 -12.34
N GLY A 423 -3.11 3.79 -12.04
CA GLY A 423 -2.63 5.16 -11.96
C GLY A 423 -1.14 5.23 -11.67
N ILE A 424 -0.63 6.46 -11.55
CA ILE A 424 0.75 6.77 -11.21
C ILE A 424 0.83 7.14 -9.73
N GLN A 425 1.74 6.52 -8.97
CA GLN A 425 1.87 6.74 -7.53
C GLN A 425 2.76 7.94 -7.22
N GLU A 426 2.21 9.01 -6.68
CA GLU A 426 2.95 10.25 -6.42
C GLU A 426 2.93 10.71 -4.96
N ILE A 427 2.03 10.13 -4.17
CA ILE A 427 1.92 10.37 -2.73
C ILE A 427 2.76 9.33 -2.02
N VAL A 428 3.64 9.80 -1.13
CA VAL A 428 4.67 8.98 -0.52
C VAL A 428 4.61 9.10 0.99
N PHE A 429 4.44 7.97 1.68
CA PHE A 429 4.48 7.88 3.14
C PHE A 429 5.55 6.88 3.56
N PRO A 430 6.61 7.28 4.26
CA PRO A 430 7.36 6.32 5.08
C PRO A 430 6.48 5.77 6.21
N LEU A 431 6.55 4.46 6.41
CA LEU A 431 5.88 3.72 7.48
C LEU A 431 6.91 3.28 8.51
N TYR A 432 6.61 3.55 9.77
CA TYR A 432 7.38 3.16 10.93
C TYR A 432 6.53 2.31 11.88
N VAL A 433 7.19 1.49 12.68
CA VAL A 433 6.61 0.86 13.87
C VAL A 433 7.09 1.62 15.11
N TYR A 434 6.17 1.94 16.00
CA TYR A 434 6.48 2.60 17.26
C TYR A 434 7.12 1.61 18.24
N ASP A 435 8.30 1.96 18.75
CA ASP A 435 8.99 1.22 19.79
C ASP A 435 8.36 1.54 21.15
N SER A 436 7.74 0.53 21.74
CA SER A 436 7.06 0.63 23.02
C SER A 436 7.75 -0.15 24.15
N THR A 437 9.00 -0.59 23.95
CA THR A 437 9.74 -1.51 24.84
C THR A 437 9.90 -1.00 26.28
N ASN A 438 9.69 0.30 26.53
CA ASN A 438 9.72 0.92 27.87
C ASN A 438 8.44 1.70 28.22
N ASN A 439 7.33 1.43 27.55
CA ASN A 439 6.09 2.17 27.73
C ASN A 439 5.03 1.37 28.49
N ASN A 440 4.56 1.89 29.64
CA ASN A 440 3.51 1.24 30.42
C ASN A 440 2.13 1.26 29.74
N LEU A 441 1.96 2.03 28.66
CA LEU A 441 0.70 2.19 27.94
C LEU A 441 0.35 1.02 27.01
N THR A 442 1.34 0.22 26.61
CA THR A 442 1.18 -0.85 25.61
C THR A 442 1.43 -2.24 26.18
N ILE A 443 0.95 -3.26 25.47
CA ILE A 443 1.21 -4.67 25.76
C ILE A 443 1.33 -5.46 24.45
N ASP A 444 2.23 -6.44 24.43
CA ASP A 444 2.34 -7.35 23.29
C ASP A 444 1.19 -8.37 23.30
N PRO A 445 0.60 -8.67 22.13
CA PRO A 445 -0.37 -9.75 22.04
C PRO A 445 0.32 -11.12 22.22
N PRO A 446 -0.43 -12.20 22.52
CA PRO A 446 0.13 -13.54 22.71
C PRO A 446 0.93 -14.10 21.52
N TRP A 447 0.71 -13.57 20.31
CA TRP A 447 1.41 -13.94 19.07
C TRP A 447 2.57 -12.98 18.73
N GLY A 448 2.90 -12.04 19.62
CA GLY A 448 3.98 -11.07 19.44
C GLY A 448 3.81 -10.25 18.16
N SER A 449 4.86 -10.18 17.34
CA SER A 449 4.90 -9.40 16.10
C SER A 449 4.35 -10.13 14.87
N LEU A 450 3.77 -11.33 15.04
CA LEU A 450 3.28 -12.14 13.93
C LEU A 450 2.01 -11.54 13.30
N PHE A 451 1.96 -11.46 11.97
CA PHE A 451 0.70 -11.25 11.25
C PHE A 451 -0.11 -12.54 11.22
N ILE A 452 -1.15 -12.60 12.05
CA ILE A 452 -2.02 -13.76 12.12
C ILE A 452 -2.72 -13.97 10.77
N THR A 453 -2.67 -15.20 10.30
CA THR A 453 -3.47 -15.69 9.17
C THR A 453 -4.44 -16.77 9.66
N SER A 454 -5.37 -17.18 8.80
CA SER A 454 -6.25 -18.33 9.05
C SER A 454 -5.52 -19.63 9.35
N ASP A 455 -4.21 -19.71 9.11
CA ASP A 455 -3.43 -20.92 9.36
C ASP A 455 -2.95 -21.03 10.81
N HIS A 456 -3.12 -20.01 11.65
CA HIS A 456 -2.62 -20.04 13.03
C HIS A 456 -3.73 -20.27 14.07
N VAL A 457 -4.97 -20.01 13.68
CA VAL A 457 -6.14 -20.01 14.57
C VAL A 457 -7.34 -20.66 13.88
N PHE A 458 -8.25 -21.19 14.69
CA PHE A 458 -9.50 -21.77 14.22
C PHE A 458 -10.60 -21.59 15.26
N SER A 459 -11.82 -21.31 14.81
CA SER A 459 -12.93 -20.99 15.70
C SER A 459 -13.63 -22.23 16.22
N TYR A 460 -14.35 -22.07 17.33
CA TYR A 460 -15.25 -23.09 17.87
C TYR A 460 -16.30 -23.51 16.83
N ASN A 461 -16.47 -24.82 16.64
CA ASN A 461 -17.27 -25.47 15.60
C ASN A 461 -16.79 -25.26 14.15
N GLU A 462 -15.60 -24.72 13.90
CA GLU A 462 -15.05 -24.62 12.54
C GLU A 462 -14.64 -26.00 12.00
N ASN A 463 -14.90 -26.24 10.71
CA ASN A 463 -14.40 -27.39 9.98
C ASN A 463 -12.98 -27.12 9.49
N ILE A 464 -12.02 -27.86 10.04
CA ILE A 464 -10.61 -27.70 9.76
C ILE A 464 -10.16 -28.77 8.76
N VAL A 465 -9.77 -28.31 7.57
CA VAL A 465 -9.19 -29.15 6.51
C VAL A 465 -7.70 -28.91 6.31
N SER A 466 -7.21 -27.73 6.71
CA SER A 466 -5.84 -27.29 6.53
C SER A 466 -5.00 -27.54 7.79
N THR A 467 -3.68 -27.53 7.60
CA THR A 467 -2.71 -27.52 8.70
C THR A 467 -2.84 -26.22 9.48
N LYS A 468 -2.77 -26.30 10.82
CA LYS A 468 -2.75 -25.14 11.70
C LYS A 468 -1.40 -25.04 12.43
N PHE A 469 -0.75 -23.88 12.46
CA PHE A 469 0.59 -23.68 13.02
C PHE A 469 0.56 -22.95 14.36
N SER A 470 1.54 -23.23 15.23
CA SER A 470 1.79 -22.40 16.42
C SER A 470 2.34 -21.03 16.04
N PHE A 471 2.16 -20.02 16.90
CA PHE A 471 2.64 -18.66 16.60
C PHE A 471 4.16 -18.58 16.39
N ASN A 472 4.94 -19.39 17.11
CA ASN A 472 6.38 -19.51 16.88
C ASN A 472 6.79 -20.45 15.72
N ASN A 473 5.82 -20.99 14.96
CA ASN A 473 6.02 -21.94 13.86
C ASN A 473 6.78 -23.23 14.21
N LYS A 474 6.99 -23.55 15.50
CA LYS A 474 7.67 -24.78 15.92
C LYS A 474 6.78 -26.02 15.82
N TYR A 475 5.46 -25.84 15.94
CA TYR A 475 4.49 -26.92 15.96
C TYR A 475 3.39 -26.71 14.92
N TYR A 476 2.77 -27.81 14.48
CA TYR A 476 1.57 -27.75 13.67
C TYR A 476 0.61 -28.90 13.96
N LEU A 477 -0.68 -28.61 13.91
CA LEU A 477 -1.80 -29.54 13.98
C LEU A 477 -2.24 -29.92 12.56
N LYS A 478 -2.43 -31.21 12.31
CA LYS A 478 -3.04 -31.70 11.05
C LYS A 478 -3.90 -32.93 11.29
N MET A 479 -4.79 -33.18 10.34
CA MET A 479 -5.43 -34.47 10.14
C MET A 479 -4.83 -35.14 8.90
N ASN A 480 -4.41 -36.40 9.00
CA ASN A 480 -3.92 -37.14 7.84
C ASN A 480 -5.06 -37.79 7.03
N SER A 481 -4.72 -38.43 5.89
CA SER A 481 -5.69 -39.10 5.01
C SER A 481 -6.40 -40.31 5.63
N ARG A 482 -5.99 -40.74 6.84
CA ARG A 482 -6.63 -41.79 7.63
C ARG A 482 -7.43 -41.24 8.81
N GLY A 483 -7.51 -39.92 8.97
CA GLY A 483 -8.30 -39.30 10.04
C GLY A 483 -7.56 -39.24 11.38
N GLN A 484 -6.26 -39.56 11.42
CA GLN A 484 -5.47 -39.38 12.62
C GLN A 484 -5.16 -37.90 12.80
N ILE A 485 -5.37 -37.39 14.01
CA ILE A 485 -5.17 -35.99 14.36
C ILE A 485 -3.92 -35.90 15.22
N THR A 486 -2.93 -35.15 14.75
CA THR A 486 -1.61 -35.05 15.37
C THR A 486 -1.16 -33.62 15.49
N VAL A 487 -0.44 -33.33 16.58
CA VAL A 487 0.46 -32.17 16.64
C VAL A 487 1.87 -32.67 16.37
N ASN A 488 2.59 -31.97 15.52
CA ASN A 488 3.91 -32.36 15.02
C ASN A 488 4.90 -31.21 15.18
N TYR A 489 6.19 -31.53 15.26
CA TYR A 489 7.26 -30.55 15.09
C TYR A 489 7.39 -30.14 13.62
N THR A 490 7.54 -28.86 13.34
CA THR A 490 7.74 -28.35 11.98
C THR A 490 9.09 -28.78 11.39
N SER A 491 10.15 -28.75 12.21
CA SER A 491 11.54 -28.95 11.78
C SER A 491 11.81 -30.34 11.17
N ASN A 492 11.28 -31.39 11.80
CA ASN A 492 11.55 -32.78 11.43
C ASN A 492 10.28 -33.59 11.15
N LYS A 493 9.10 -32.97 11.22
CA LYS A 493 7.77 -33.56 11.01
C LYS A 493 7.42 -34.69 11.98
N GLN A 494 8.22 -34.93 13.01
CA GLN A 494 7.93 -35.92 14.05
C GLN A 494 6.66 -35.56 14.80
N ILE A 495 5.93 -36.58 15.23
CA ILE A 495 4.69 -36.40 15.99
C ILE A 495 5.06 -36.05 17.42
N TYR A 496 4.55 -34.91 17.88
CA TYR A 496 4.70 -34.45 19.25
C TYR A 496 3.66 -35.11 20.16
N TYR A 497 2.41 -35.21 19.72
CA TYR A 497 1.39 -36.07 20.36
C TYR A 497 0.21 -36.35 19.42
N TYR A 498 -0.54 -37.41 19.73
CA TYR A 498 -1.80 -37.76 19.07
C TYR A 498 -3.01 -37.26 19.86
N LEU A 499 -3.93 -36.60 19.17
CA LEU A 499 -5.30 -36.37 19.68
C LEU A 499 -6.22 -37.53 19.28
N ASN A 500 -5.98 -38.13 18.11
CA ASN A 500 -6.69 -39.29 17.62
C ASN A 500 -5.73 -40.24 16.87
N VAL A 501 -5.76 -41.52 17.23
CA VAL A 501 -5.05 -42.60 16.52
C VAL A 501 -5.98 -43.49 15.69
N ILE A 502 -7.30 -43.41 15.93
CA ILE A 502 -8.30 -44.25 15.26
C ILE A 502 -8.40 -43.83 13.79
N GLU A 503 -8.33 -44.81 12.90
CA GLU A 503 -8.42 -44.60 11.47
C GLU A 503 -9.88 -44.56 10.99
N TYR A 504 -10.16 -43.67 10.03
CA TYR A 504 -11.47 -43.47 9.42
C TYR A 504 -11.37 -43.60 7.90
N ASN A 505 -12.37 -44.23 7.29
CA ASN A 505 -12.49 -44.28 5.84
C ASN A 505 -12.95 -42.91 5.32
N SER A 506 -12.21 -42.34 4.36
CA SER A 506 -12.53 -41.06 3.71
C SER A 506 -12.78 -39.90 4.70
N PRO A 507 -11.81 -39.56 5.56
CA PRO A 507 -11.90 -38.40 6.44
C PRO A 507 -11.90 -37.11 5.59
N LEU A 508 -12.70 -36.12 6.00
CA LEU A 508 -12.87 -34.87 5.28
C LEU A 508 -12.30 -33.69 6.08
N SER A 509 -12.69 -33.56 7.35
CA SER A 509 -12.22 -32.48 8.23
C SER A 509 -12.26 -32.89 9.70
N MET A 510 -11.63 -32.10 10.56
CA MET A 510 -11.78 -32.18 12.02
C MET A 510 -12.48 -30.91 12.54
N SER A 511 -13.12 -31.00 13.71
CA SER A 511 -13.75 -29.84 14.37
C SER A 511 -13.59 -29.90 15.89
N PHE A 512 -13.49 -28.72 16.51
CA PHE A 512 -13.30 -28.52 17.95
C PHE A 512 -14.48 -27.74 18.49
N SER A 513 -15.18 -28.31 19.48
CA SER A 513 -16.42 -27.80 20.04
C SER A 513 -16.45 -28.04 21.54
N SER A 514 -17.57 -28.46 22.12
CA SER A 514 -17.54 -29.14 23.43
C SER A 514 -16.85 -30.50 23.37
N ASN A 515 -16.46 -30.96 22.17
CA ASN A 515 -15.81 -32.22 21.88
C ASN A 515 -14.83 -32.06 20.70
N ILE A 516 -13.90 -32.99 20.54
CA ILE A 516 -13.09 -33.14 19.32
C ILE A 516 -13.75 -34.18 18.42
N SER A 517 -14.00 -33.83 17.15
CA SER A 517 -14.72 -34.67 16.21
C SER A 517 -14.06 -34.73 14.83
N ILE A 518 -14.32 -35.80 14.09
CA ILE A 518 -13.98 -35.96 12.67
C ILE A 518 -15.25 -36.00 11.85
N ILE A 519 -15.24 -35.30 10.72
CA ILE A 519 -16.24 -35.43 9.66
C ILE A 519 -15.65 -36.34 8.59
N HIS A 520 -16.36 -37.40 8.24
CA HIS A 520 -15.95 -38.36 7.22
C HIS A 520 -17.12 -38.74 6.31
N LYS A 521 -16.81 -39.35 5.17
CA LYS A 521 -17.83 -39.90 4.28
C LYS A 521 -18.17 -41.33 4.70
N ASN A 522 -19.45 -41.64 4.90
CA ASN A 522 -19.86 -43.01 5.22
C ASN A 522 -19.69 -43.91 3.97
N ALA A 523 -19.01 -45.04 4.15
CA ALA A 523 -18.68 -45.97 3.08
C ALA A 523 -19.91 -46.62 2.41
N LYS A 524 -21.06 -46.70 3.10
CA LYS A 524 -22.28 -47.38 2.61
C LYS A 524 -23.20 -46.47 1.80
N ASN A 525 -23.41 -45.23 2.24
CA ASN A 525 -24.37 -44.31 1.62
C ASN A 525 -23.73 -43.05 1.02
N GLY A 526 -22.43 -42.83 1.24
CA GLY A 526 -21.71 -41.67 0.74
C GLY A 526 -22.06 -40.35 1.45
N ASN A 527 -22.87 -40.37 2.51
CA ASN A 527 -23.25 -39.16 3.25
C ASN A 527 -22.13 -38.72 4.20
N HIS A 528 -22.12 -37.43 4.55
CA HIS A 528 -21.20 -36.90 5.56
C HIS A 528 -21.70 -37.25 6.96
N GLU A 529 -20.83 -37.84 7.77
CA GLU A 529 -21.10 -38.19 9.16
C GLU A 529 -20.07 -37.55 10.08
N THR A 530 -20.49 -37.18 11.29
CA THR A 530 -19.62 -36.63 12.33
C THR A 530 -19.42 -37.66 13.41
N LYS A 531 -18.18 -38.09 13.63
CA LYS A 531 -17.82 -38.97 14.73
C LYS A 531 -17.11 -38.18 15.82
N GLN A 532 -17.66 -38.26 17.02
CA GLN A 532 -17.01 -37.75 18.22
C GLN A 532 -15.87 -38.70 18.64
N ILE A 533 -14.67 -38.14 18.83
CA ILE A 533 -13.47 -38.89 19.22
C ILE A 533 -13.23 -38.78 20.73
N THR A 534 -13.48 -37.61 21.29
CA THR A 534 -13.24 -37.34 22.71
C THR A 534 -14.36 -36.49 23.29
N LYS A 535 -14.83 -36.86 24.48
CA LYS A 535 -15.82 -36.10 25.26
C LYS A 535 -15.11 -35.40 26.40
N ILE A 536 -14.76 -34.13 26.21
CA ILE A 536 -14.10 -33.32 27.23
C ILE A 536 -14.46 -31.86 27.04
N ASN A 537 -14.83 -31.19 28.13
CA ASN A 537 -15.10 -29.76 28.09
C ASN A 537 -13.83 -29.03 27.65
N LEU A 538 -13.90 -28.33 26.51
CA LEU A 538 -12.74 -27.58 25.99
C LEU A 538 -12.66 -26.16 26.54
N VAL A 539 -13.81 -25.59 26.95
CA VAL A 539 -13.98 -24.15 27.20
C VAL A 539 -14.66 -23.90 28.54
N ILE A 540 -14.15 -22.93 29.30
CA ILE A 540 -14.81 -22.35 30.48
C ILE A 540 -15.94 -21.43 29.99
N LYS A 541 -17.20 -21.76 30.33
CA LYS A 541 -18.37 -20.94 29.99
C LYS A 541 -18.88 -20.20 31.22
N ASP A 542 -18.49 -18.94 31.35
CA ASP A 542 -18.97 -18.04 32.41
C ASP A 542 -19.12 -16.60 31.88
N GLU A 543 -19.59 -15.68 32.74
CA GLU A 543 -19.80 -14.29 32.35
C GLU A 543 -18.53 -13.53 31.94
N LYS A 544 -17.34 -13.99 32.34
CA LYS A 544 -16.05 -13.40 32.01
C LYS A 544 -15.50 -13.95 30.69
N HIS A 545 -15.74 -15.22 30.41
CA HIS A 545 -15.27 -15.95 29.22
C HIS A 545 -16.41 -16.12 28.24
N ARG A 546 -16.76 -15.05 27.52
CA ARG A 546 -17.85 -15.04 26.53
C ARG A 546 -17.34 -15.32 25.12
N GLU A 547 -18.24 -15.77 24.26
CA GLU A 547 -17.98 -15.90 22.84
C GLU A 547 -17.53 -14.57 22.22
N PRO A 548 -16.65 -14.62 21.21
CA PRO A 548 -16.23 -15.83 20.48
C PRO A 548 -15.08 -16.60 21.15
N TYR A 549 -15.07 -17.92 20.92
CA TYR A 549 -14.01 -18.83 21.36
C TYR A 549 -13.17 -19.27 20.17
N ASP A 550 -11.87 -19.00 20.25
CA ASP A 550 -10.90 -19.33 19.21
C ASP A 550 -9.79 -20.21 19.80
N PHE A 551 -9.39 -21.22 19.04
CA PHE A 551 -8.34 -22.16 19.40
C PHE A 551 -7.04 -21.80 18.70
N TYR A 552 -5.92 -22.07 19.38
CA TYR A 552 -4.58 -21.92 18.83
C TYR A 552 -3.62 -22.95 19.45
N ILE A 553 -2.43 -23.08 18.85
CA ILE A 553 -1.33 -23.87 19.40
C ILE A 553 -0.33 -22.90 20.01
N ASN A 554 -0.09 -22.99 21.31
CA ASN A 554 0.85 -22.12 22.00
C ASN A 554 2.32 -22.48 21.66
N ASP A 555 3.25 -21.71 22.19
CA ASP A 555 4.68 -21.86 21.92
C ASP A 555 5.30 -23.17 22.45
N GLU A 556 4.56 -23.89 23.31
CA GLU A 556 4.91 -25.20 23.84
C GLU A 556 4.26 -26.35 23.05
N GLY A 557 3.50 -26.06 21.99
CA GLY A 557 2.81 -27.08 21.19
C GLY A 557 1.46 -27.53 21.78
N LYS A 558 0.96 -26.87 22.83
CA LYS A 558 -0.30 -27.20 23.50
C LYS A 558 -1.45 -26.42 22.88
N ILE A 559 -2.57 -27.11 22.64
CA ILE A 559 -3.80 -26.45 22.20
C ILE A 559 -4.40 -25.69 23.39
N ARG A 560 -4.77 -24.43 23.14
CA ARG A 560 -5.38 -23.51 24.10
C ARG A 560 -6.57 -22.80 23.45
N VAL A 561 -7.44 -22.23 24.28
CA VAL A 561 -8.65 -21.53 23.86
C VAL A 561 -8.64 -20.12 24.43
N PHE A 562 -8.87 -19.13 23.58
CA PHE A 562 -9.17 -17.77 24.02
C PHE A 562 -10.66 -17.47 23.88
N ALA A 563 -11.23 -16.84 24.92
CA ALA A 563 -12.50 -16.12 24.87
C ALA A 563 -12.22 -14.65 24.61
N ASN A 564 -13.08 -14.00 23.82
CA ASN A 564 -12.93 -12.58 23.47
C ASN A 564 -11.50 -12.25 22.99
N GLY A 565 -10.85 -13.19 22.28
CA GLY A 565 -9.57 -12.99 21.59
C GLY A 565 -8.33 -12.92 22.48
N PHE A 566 -8.48 -12.78 23.81
CA PHE A 566 -7.34 -12.51 24.70
C PHE A 566 -7.44 -13.13 26.11
N ILE A 567 -8.60 -13.66 26.51
CA ILE A 567 -8.78 -14.22 27.85
C ILE A 567 -8.66 -15.74 27.74
N ASP A 568 -7.67 -16.35 28.39
CA ASP A 568 -7.54 -17.81 28.39
C ASP A 568 -8.80 -18.45 28.99
N ALA A 569 -9.55 -19.14 28.14
CA ALA A 569 -10.79 -19.82 28.46
C ALA A 569 -10.62 -21.34 28.37
N THR A 570 -9.38 -21.83 28.36
CA THR A 570 -9.09 -23.26 28.31
C THR A 570 -9.55 -23.93 29.59
N ASP A 571 -10.44 -24.91 29.47
CA ASP A 571 -10.89 -25.67 30.64
C ASP A 571 -9.73 -26.49 31.25
N LYS A 572 -9.66 -26.55 32.58
CA LYS A 572 -8.61 -27.28 33.30
C LYS A 572 -8.56 -28.77 32.93
N ALA A 573 -9.70 -29.40 32.69
CA ALA A 573 -9.73 -30.79 32.24
C ALA A 573 -9.08 -30.92 30.86
N PHE A 574 -9.31 -29.97 29.96
CA PHE A 574 -8.68 -29.99 28.64
C PHE A 574 -7.16 -29.76 28.71
N ILE A 575 -6.69 -28.87 29.58
CA ILE A 575 -5.25 -28.70 29.85
C ILE A 575 -4.63 -30.04 30.26
N ASN A 576 -5.21 -30.69 31.28
CA ASN A 576 -4.73 -31.97 31.79
C ASN A 576 -4.78 -33.08 30.74
N PHE A 577 -5.78 -33.07 29.87
CA PHE A 577 -5.89 -34.02 28.76
C PHE A 577 -4.74 -33.87 27.76
N ILE A 578 -4.40 -32.64 27.35
CA ILE A 578 -3.28 -32.39 26.45
C ILE A 578 -1.96 -32.80 27.10
N ASP A 579 -1.74 -32.43 28.35
CA ASP A 579 -0.52 -32.81 29.09
C ASP A 579 -0.39 -34.34 29.18
N LYS A 580 -1.50 -35.05 29.43
CA LYS A 580 -1.51 -36.52 29.40
C LYS A 580 -1.16 -37.08 28.02
N LYS A 581 -1.64 -36.49 26.93
CA LYS A 581 -1.30 -36.94 25.55
C LYS A 581 0.17 -36.75 25.21
N ILE A 582 0.78 -35.68 25.69
CA ILE A 582 2.23 -35.45 25.55
C ILE A 582 2.99 -36.54 26.31
N ILE A 583 2.65 -36.77 27.59
CA ILE A 583 3.30 -37.79 28.42
C ILE A 583 3.11 -39.20 27.83
N GLU A 584 1.92 -39.54 27.34
CA GLU A 584 1.65 -40.81 26.65
C GLU A 584 2.59 -40.97 25.44
N GLN A 585 2.76 -39.93 24.62
CA GLN A 585 3.64 -39.98 23.45
C GLN A 585 5.13 -40.06 23.83
N GLU A 586 5.57 -39.37 24.88
CA GLU A 586 6.95 -39.45 25.37
C GLU A 586 7.27 -40.83 25.95
N THR A 587 6.32 -41.43 26.66
CA THR A 587 6.48 -42.75 27.29
C THR A 587 6.48 -43.86 26.26
N TYR A 588 5.55 -43.81 25.30
CA TYR A 588 5.34 -44.90 24.34
C TYR A 588 6.00 -44.66 22.98
N GLY A 589 6.31 -43.43 22.60
CA GLY A 589 6.92 -43.11 21.31
C GLY A 589 8.32 -43.70 21.10
N SER A 590 9.01 -44.07 22.18
CA SER A 590 10.29 -44.80 22.16
C SER A 590 10.13 -46.32 21.96
N GLU A 591 8.98 -46.91 22.32
CA GLU A 591 8.67 -48.34 22.14
C GLU A 591 7.88 -48.63 20.86
N TYR A 592 7.26 -47.62 20.23
CA TYR A 592 6.40 -47.77 19.05
C TYR A 592 7.13 -47.97 17.72
N SER A 593 8.47 -48.04 17.69
CA SER A 593 9.21 -48.50 16.50
C SER A 593 9.08 -50.02 16.26
N SER A 594 8.46 -50.79 17.16
CA SER A 594 8.18 -52.21 16.94
C SER A 594 6.90 -52.71 17.66
N GLY A 595 5.80 -52.85 16.92
CA GLY A 595 4.90 -53.99 17.12
C GLY A 595 3.60 -53.85 17.93
N PHE A 596 3.00 -52.67 18.12
CA PHE A 596 1.76 -52.54 18.94
C PHE A 596 0.45 -52.24 18.19
N PHE A 597 0.36 -52.50 16.87
CA PHE A 597 -0.89 -52.27 16.11
C PHE A 597 -1.88 -53.45 16.09
N ASN A 598 -1.55 -54.61 16.67
CA ASN A 598 -2.44 -55.78 16.67
C ASN A 598 -3.36 -55.90 17.90
N SER A 599 -3.04 -55.31 19.05
CA SER A 599 -3.77 -55.61 20.30
C SER A 599 -5.02 -54.76 20.55
N TYR A 600 -5.20 -53.61 19.87
CA TYR A 600 -6.44 -52.83 20.00
C TYR A 600 -7.58 -53.32 19.09
N ASN A 601 -7.28 -54.16 18.08
CA ASN A 601 -8.29 -54.76 17.20
C ASN A 601 -8.80 -56.14 17.66
N GLU A 602 -8.15 -56.77 18.65
CA GLU A 602 -8.55 -58.10 19.15
C GLU A 602 -9.42 -58.06 20.42
N ILE A 603 -9.39 -56.97 21.20
CA ILE A 603 -10.19 -56.88 22.43
C ILE A 603 -11.68 -56.58 22.15
N ASP A 604 -12.03 -56.06 20.97
CA ASP A 604 -13.43 -55.76 20.59
C ASP A 604 -14.05 -56.75 19.60
N LYS A 605 -13.35 -57.83 19.21
CA LYS A 605 -13.87 -58.85 18.28
C LYS A 605 -14.32 -60.16 18.93
N THR A 606 -14.11 -60.35 20.23
CA THR A 606 -14.57 -61.55 20.96
C THR A 606 -15.84 -61.34 21.79
N LYS A 607 -16.55 -60.21 21.62
CA LYS A 607 -17.84 -59.96 22.29
C LYS A 607 -18.95 -59.45 21.36
N ILE A 608 -19.04 -59.94 20.14
CA ILE A 608 -20.28 -59.82 19.34
C ILE A 608 -20.45 -61.11 18.52
N ASN A 609 -21.16 -62.09 19.10
CA ASN A 609 -22.12 -62.98 18.43
C ASN A 609 -22.60 -64.07 19.40
N SER A 610 -23.74 -63.81 20.05
CA SER A 610 -24.86 -64.76 20.15
C SER A 610 -26.00 -64.05 20.87
N GLU A 611 -27.09 -63.87 20.14
CA GLU A 611 -28.43 -63.74 20.72
C GLU A 611 -28.77 -65.02 21.51
N ASP A 612 -29.75 -64.88 22.40
CA ASP A 612 -30.44 -65.91 23.20
C ASP A 612 -29.81 -66.36 24.54
N ALA A 613 -30.27 -65.74 25.63
CA ALA A 613 -30.59 -66.38 26.91
C ALA A 613 -31.21 -65.31 27.84
N ILE A 614 -32.54 -65.22 27.90
CA ILE A 614 -33.37 -65.81 28.97
C ILE A 614 -32.88 -65.39 30.36
N TYR A 615 -33.59 -64.42 30.93
CA TYR A 615 -33.58 -64.11 32.36
C TYR A 615 -34.06 -65.34 33.14
N TYR A 616 -33.21 -65.87 34.02
CA TYR A 616 -33.62 -66.64 35.19
C TYR A 616 -33.22 -65.86 36.43
N ASP A 617 -34.24 -65.47 37.20
CA ASP A 617 -34.14 -65.00 38.57
C ASP A 617 -34.58 -66.17 39.45
N ASP A 618 -33.74 -66.58 40.38
CA ASP A 618 -34.08 -67.50 41.47
C ASP A 618 -33.13 -67.19 42.65
N GLU A 619 -33.53 -66.27 43.51
CA GLU A 619 -34.02 -66.62 44.85
C GLU A 619 -34.52 -65.38 45.63
N ASN A 620 -35.86 -65.28 45.73
CA ASN A 620 -36.64 -64.85 46.88
C ASN A 620 -36.13 -63.72 47.83
N ASN A 621 -36.80 -62.57 47.78
CA ASN A 621 -37.86 -62.28 48.77
C ASN A 621 -38.78 -61.09 48.40
N LYS A 622 -40.05 -61.44 48.14
CA LYS A 622 -41.30 -60.72 48.46
C LYS A 622 -41.79 -59.50 47.64
N GLN A 623 -42.87 -59.82 46.92
CA GLN A 623 -44.22 -59.22 46.91
C GLN A 623 -44.55 -57.99 46.03
N LEU A 624 -45.32 -58.33 44.97
CA LEU A 624 -46.64 -57.80 44.56
C LEU A 624 -46.74 -56.33 44.11
N PHE A 625 -47.09 -56.10 42.84
CA PHE A 625 -48.48 -55.88 42.41
C PHE A 625 -48.61 -55.83 40.87
N ASN A 626 -49.60 -56.55 40.36
CA ASN A 626 -50.09 -56.52 38.97
C ASN A 626 -50.91 -55.26 38.71
N TYR A 627 -50.82 -54.74 37.48
CA TYR A 627 -51.99 -54.36 36.68
C TYR A 627 -51.62 -54.43 35.19
N SER A 628 -52.26 -55.34 34.44
CA SER A 628 -52.41 -55.21 32.99
C SER A 628 -53.67 -54.39 32.72
N SER A 629 -53.62 -53.57 31.69
CA SER A 629 -54.79 -52.99 31.04
C SER A 629 -55.13 -53.85 29.83
N LYS A 630 -56.29 -54.50 29.90
CA LYS A 630 -57.06 -55.19 28.83
C LYS A 630 -56.35 -56.20 27.94
#